data_AF-A0A6C0KU56-F1
#
_entry.id   AF-A0A6C0KU56-F1
#
_cell.length_a   1.000
_cell.length_b   1.000
_cell.length_c   1.000
_cell.angle_alpha   90.00
_cell.angle_beta   90.00
_cell.angle_gamma   90.00
#
_symmetry.space_group_name_H-M   'P 1'
#
loop_
_entity.id
_entity.type
_entity.pdbx_description
1 polymer ?
#
loop_
_entity_poly.entity_id
_entity_poly.type
_entity_poly.pdbx_seq_one_letter_code
_entity_poly.pdbx_strand_id
1 'polypeptide(L)'
;MGNIFIDAAIISFVFFIVRFIEMRFIDKESKPLKLLVRDSLLVYFSVICGNFVIEQLKPIIQDGGSENVVIGPTVFVDNPGF
;
A
#
# COMPACT_ATOMS: atom_id res chain seq x y z
N MET A 1 -11.46 -7.01 -5.04
CA MET A 1 -10.12 -6.44 -5.27
C MET A 1 -10.32 -5.01 -5.74
N GLY A 2 -10.12 -4.03 -4.86
CA GLY A 2 -10.05 -2.63 -5.28
C GLY A 2 -8.81 -2.43 -6.15
N ASN A 3 -8.90 -1.55 -7.15
CA ASN A 3 -7.72 -1.21 -7.94
C ASN A 3 -6.82 -0.34 -7.05
N ILE A 4 -5.69 -0.88 -6.58
CA ILE A 4 -4.75 -0.17 -5.70
C ILE A 4 -4.32 1.19 -6.27
N PHE A 5 -4.26 1.32 -7.60
CA PHE A 5 -3.98 2.58 -8.28
C PHE A 5 -5.07 3.64 -8.06
N ILE A 6 -6.34 3.22 -8.01
CA ILE A 6 -7.48 4.09 -7.72
C ILE A 6 -7.44 4.50 -6.24
N ASP A 7 -7.18 3.55 -5.34
CA ASP A 7 -7.08 3.83 -3.91
C ASP A 7 -5.93 4.81 -3.61
N ALA A 8 -4.75 4.58 -4.22
CA ALA A 8 -3.60 5.47 -4.14
C ALA A 8 -3.91 6.87 -4.71
N ALA A 9 -4.64 6.94 -5.83
CA ALA A 9 -5.07 8.21 -6.42
C ALA A 9 -6.00 8.97 -5.46
N ILE A 10 -7.00 8.32 -4.88
CA ILE A 10 -7.92 8.92 -3.91
C ILE A 10 -7.16 9.43 -2.68
N ILE A 11 -6.27 8.62 -2.11
CA ILE A 11 -5.47 9.02 -0.93
C ILE A 11 -4.59 10.23 -1.25
N SER A 12 -3.90 10.23 -2.40
CA SER A 12 -3.06 11.36 -2.82
C SER A 12 -3.88 12.63 -3.08
N PHE A 13 -5.12 12.49 -3.58
CA PHE A 13 -6.02 13.60 -3.82
C PHE A 13 -6.56 14.20 -2.52
N VAL A 14 -6.93 13.35 -1.55
CA VAL A 14 -7.32 13.81 -0.21
C VAL A 14 -6.17 14.55 0.47
N PHE A 15 -4.94 14.03 0.40
CA PHE A 15 -3.74 14.72 0.89
C PHE A 15 -3.57 16.10 0.23
N PHE A 16 -3.73 16.17 -1.09
CA PHE A 16 -3.66 17.44 -1.83
C PHE A 16 -4.69 18.45 -1.34
N ILE A 17 -5.95 18.05 -1.14
CA ILE A 17 -7.01 18.94 -0.63
C ILE A 17 -6.67 19.43 0.78
N VAL A 18 -6.30 18.53 1.70
CA VAL A 18 -5.99 18.90 3.08
C VAL A 18 -4.83 19.90 3.12
N ARG A 19 -3.75 19.64 2.37
CA ARG A 19 -2.63 20.57 2.29
C ARG A 19 -2.96 21.88 1.60
N PHE A 20 -3.85 21.86 0.62
CA PHE A 20 -4.34 23.07 -0.04
C PHE A 20 -5.14 23.94 0.92
N ILE A 21 -6.00 23.33 1.74
CA ILE A 21 -6.73 24.02 2.82
C ILE A 21 -5.74 24.58 3.83
N GLU A 22 -4.71 23.83 4.22
CA GLU A 22 -3.70 24.30 5.17
C GLU A 22 -2.94 25.53 4.64
N MET A 23 -2.56 25.54 3.35
CA MET A 23 -1.97 26.70 2.70
C MET A 23 -2.94 27.89 2.55
N ARG A 24 -4.25 27.65 2.58
CA ARG A 24 -5.26 28.71 2.46
C ARG A 24 -5.56 29.38 3.80
N PHE A 25 -5.52 28.63 4.90
CA PHE A 25 -6.01 29.09 6.21
C PHE A 25 -4.91 29.30 7.26
N ILE A 26 -3.83 28.50 7.26
CA ILE A 26 -2.74 28.60 8.25
C ILE A 26 -1.61 29.46 7.73
N ASP A 27 -1.08 29.12 6.55
CA ASP A 27 0.07 29.81 5.97
C ASP A 27 -0.43 30.96 5.08
N LYS A 28 -0.51 32.19 5.59
CA LYS A 28 -0.82 33.40 4.78
C LYS A 28 0.23 33.69 3.69
N GLU A 29 1.30 32.90 3.62
CA GLU A 29 2.27 32.88 2.53
C GLU A 29 1.94 31.71 1.59
N SER A 30 1.62 32.02 0.34
CA SER A 30 1.38 31.02 -0.70
C SER A 30 2.68 30.29 -1.05
N LYS A 31 2.95 29.18 -0.34
CA LYS A 31 3.98 28.22 -0.76
C LYS A 31 3.77 27.86 -2.24
N PRO A 32 4.84 27.68 -3.03
CA PRO A 32 4.69 27.42 -4.45
C PRO A 32 3.94 26.11 -4.67
N LEU A 33 2.84 26.16 -5.45
CA LEU A 33 1.97 25.02 -5.74
C LEU A 33 2.74 23.82 -6.34
N LYS A 34 3.90 24.08 -6.95
CA LYS A 34 4.84 23.08 -7.45
C LYS A 34 5.36 22.13 -6.35
N LEU A 35 5.60 22.63 -5.13
CA LEU A 35 6.02 21.78 -4.01
C LEU A 35 4.89 20.84 -3.59
N LEU A 36 3.66 21.37 -3.52
CA LEU A 36 2.50 20.58 -3.13
C LEU A 36 2.23 19.40 -4.07
N VAL A 37 2.34 19.63 -5.38
CA VAL A 37 2.18 18.57 -6.40
C VAL A 37 3.30 17.52 -6.30
N ARG A 38 4.53 17.95 -6.01
CA ARG A 38 5.64 17.01 -5.78
C ARG A 38 5.36 16.12 -4.57
N ASP A 39 4.85 16.69 -3.49
CA ASP A 39 4.58 15.96 -2.26
C ASP A 39 3.39 14.98 -2.42
N SER A 40 2.34 15.37 -3.15
CA SER A 40 1.22 14.46 -3.43
C SER A 40 1.62 13.29 -4.33
N LEU A 41 2.51 13.51 -5.31
CA LEU A 41 3.10 12.43 -6.12
C LEU A 41 3.95 11.47 -5.26
N LEU A 42 4.67 11.99 -4.27
CA LEU A 42 5.41 11.17 -3.33
C LEU A 42 4.48 10.29 -2.48
N VAL A 43 3.35 10.83 -2.02
CA VAL A 43 2.33 10.06 -1.28
C VAL A 43 1.75 8.95 -2.16
N TYR A 44 1.43 9.24 -3.42
CA TYR A 44 0.95 8.23 -4.38
C TYR A 44 1.96 7.08 -4.53
N PHE A 45 3.24 7.40 -4.75
CA PHE A 45 4.29 6.39 -4.89
C PHE A 45 4.49 5.59 -3.60
N SER A 46 4.41 6.23 -2.44
CA SER A 46 4.50 5.58 -1.13
C SER A 46 3.43 4.49 -0.94
N VAL A 47 2.19 4.73 -1.36
CA VAL A 47 1.11 3.73 -1.29
C VAL A 47 1.41 2.51 -2.16
N ILE A 48 1.91 2.72 -3.38
CA ILE A 48 2.28 1.64 -4.30
C ILE A 48 3.46 0.83 -3.73
N CYS A 49 4.51 1.51 -3.26
CA CYS A 49 5.66 0.84 -2.65
C CYS A 49 5.27 0.08 -1.38
N GLY A 50 4.46 0.69 -0.51
CA GLY A 50 3.97 0.04 0.70
C GLY A 50 3.14 -1.20 0.38
N ASN A 51 2.29 -1.14 -0.65
CA ASN A 51 1.54 -2.30 -1.11
C ASN A 51 2.47 -3.41 -1.63
N PHE A 52 3.48 -3.08 -2.44
CA PHE A 52 4.48 -4.04 -2.90
C PHE A 52 5.25 -4.68 -1.73
N VAL A 53 5.68 -3.90 -0.74
CA VAL A 53 6.36 -4.43 0.45
C VAL A 53 5.45 -5.37 1.23
N ILE A 54 4.17 -5.02 1.42
CA ILE A 54 3.19 -5.89 2.09
C ILE A 54 3.00 -7.18 1.30
N GLU A 55 2.90 -7.13 -0.03
CA GLU A 55 2.77 -8.33 -0.87
C GLU A 55 3.99 -9.25 -0.76
N GLN A 56 5.19 -8.70 -0.65
CA GLN A 56 6.41 -9.47 -0.44
C GLN A 56 6.54 -10.01 1.00
N LEU A 57 5.97 -9.33 1.99
CA LEU A 57 5.97 -9.78 3.38
C LEU A 57 4.86 -10.80 3.69
N LYS A 58 3.76 -10.82 2.93
CA LYS A 58 2.67 -11.80 3.09
C LYS A 58 3.16 -13.25 3.16
N PRO A 59 4.00 -13.77 2.23
CA PRO A 59 4.49 -15.14 2.34
C PRO A 59 5.31 -15.36 3.62
N ILE A 60 6.12 -14.38 4.04
CA ILE A 60 6.95 -14.46 5.25
C ILE A 60 6.09 -14.47 6.53
N ILE A 61 4.98 -13.73 6.54
CA ILE A 61 4.04 -13.65 7.68
C ILE A 61 3.13 -14.89 7.71
N GLN A 62 2.74 -15.41 6.54
CA GLN A 62 1.87 -16.59 6.42
C GLN A 62 2.57 -17.88 6.87
N ASP A 63 3.90 -17.95 6.75
CA ASP A 63 4.70 -19.03 7.34
C ASP A 63 4.76 -18.96 8.89
N GLY A 64 4.44 -17.81 9.50
CA GLY A 64 4.47 -17.59 10.95
C GLY A 64 3.10 -17.56 11.66
N GLY A 65 1.99 -17.57 10.92
CA GLY A 65 0.64 -17.40 11.45
C GLY A 65 -0.34 -18.39 10.80
N SER A 66 -0.57 -19.50 11.48
CA SER A 66 -1.50 -20.55 11.04
C SER A 66 -2.95 -20.10 11.12
N GLU A 67 -3.56 -19.60 10.03
CA GLU A 67 -5.00 -19.76 9.77
C GLU A 67 -5.29 -19.77 8.25
N ASN A 68 -5.75 -20.94 7.77
CA ASN A 68 -6.34 -21.25 6.46
C ASN A 68 -5.44 -21.88 5.38
N VAL A 69 -5.52 -23.22 5.40
CA VAL A 69 -5.32 -24.17 4.28
C VAL A 69 -3.89 -24.32 3.78
N VAL A 70 -3.26 -25.38 4.30
CA VAL A 70 -2.07 -26.04 3.74
C VAL A 70 -2.27 -26.29 2.23
N ILE A 71 -1.57 -25.53 1.41
CA ILE A 71 -1.18 -25.96 0.04
C ILE A 71 0.35 -25.87 -0.05
N GLY A 72 1.03 -26.51 0.90
CA GLY A 72 2.38 -27.00 0.63
C GLY A 72 2.29 -28.14 -0.38
N PRO A 73 3.27 -28.34 -1.28
CA PRO A 73 3.22 -29.44 -2.23
C PRO A 73 3.18 -30.76 -1.45
N THR A 74 2.06 -31.47 -1.52
CA THR A 74 1.83 -32.80 -0.92
C THR A 74 2.61 -33.86 -1.72
N VAL A 75 3.94 -33.80 -1.72
CA VAL A 75 4.77 -34.65 -2.59
C VAL A 75 5.13 -35.99 -1.97
N PHE A 76 4.85 -36.22 -0.68
CA PHE A 76 5.18 -37.50 -0.01
C PHE A 76 4.15 -37.93 1.03
N VAL A 77 2.86 -38.01 0.65
CA VAL A 77 1.79 -38.51 1.54
C VAL A 77 1.21 -39.86 1.15
N ASP A 78 1.81 -40.56 0.17
CA ASP A 78 1.41 -41.95 -0.09
C ASP A 78 1.85 -42.84 1.07
N ASN A 79 0.86 -43.44 1.73
CA ASN A 79 1.06 -44.51 2.71
C ASN A 79 1.75 -45.69 2.01
N PRO A 80 2.95 -46.13 2.43
CA PRO A 80 3.63 -47.24 1.77
C PRO A 80 2.77 -48.49 1.92
N GLY A 81 2.32 -49.03 0.78
CA GLY A 81 1.67 -50.34 0.71
C GLY A 81 2.70 -51.42 0.98
N PHE A 82 2.73 -51.93 2.21
CA PHE A 82 3.21 -53.28 2.50
C PHE A 82 2.01 -54.24 2.46
#